data_AF-A0A4U8UX09-F1
#
_entry.id   AF-A0A4U8UX09-F1
#
_cell.length_a   1.000
_cell.length_b   1.000
_cell.length_c   1.000
_cell.angle_alpha   90.00
_cell.angle_beta   90.00
_cell.angle_gamma   90.00
#
_symmetry.space_group_name_H-M   'P 1'
#
loop_
_entity.id
_entity.type
_entity.pdbx_description
1 polymer ?
#
loop_
_entity_poly.entity_id
_entity_poly.type
_entity_poly.pdbx_seq_one_letter_code
_entity_poly.pdbx_strand_id
1 'polypeptide(L)'
;MNSKVAIFLACALVALLIDNGDGQNTAANFDPNAPCTEADCNNRGACLGVRANPLCFCRHPYTNPRCEDEFCESTRDCNGRGICIGNKSTVTCMCSANYSGKSCEIVGNSAGNATKH
;
A
#
# COMPACT_ATOMS: atom_id res chain seq x y z
N MET A 1 1.81 -48.04 -33.07
CA MET A 1 2.94 -47.91 -32.13
C MET A 1 4.14 -47.47 -32.97
N ASN A 2 4.51 -46.19 -33.08
CA ASN A 2 5.66 -45.64 -32.33
C ASN A 2 5.82 -44.12 -32.58
N SER A 3 4.74 -43.34 -32.65
CA SER A 3 4.86 -41.87 -32.81
C SER A 3 5.13 -41.14 -31.49
N LYS A 4 4.91 -41.81 -30.33
CA LYS A 4 5.22 -41.25 -29.00
C LYS A 4 6.68 -41.46 -28.59
N VAL A 5 7.38 -42.48 -29.10
CA VAL A 5 8.75 -42.83 -28.69
C VAL A 5 9.80 -41.85 -29.28
N ALA A 6 9.54 -41.29 -30.47
CA ALA A 6 10.45 -40.34 -31.12
C ALA A 6 10.54 -38.98 -30.40
N ILE A 7 9.47 -38.57 -29.70
CA ILE A 7 9.45 -37.29 -28.97
C ILE A 7 10.27 -37.39 -27.67
N PHE A 8 10.28 -38.54 -27.01
CA PHE A 8 11.10 -38.76 -25.81
C PHE A 8 12.60 -38.76 -26.10
N LEU A 9 13.03 -39.26 -27.26
CA LEU A 9 14.44 -39.29 -27.66
C LEU A 9 14.99 -37.91 -28.07
N ALA A 10 14.14 -37.00 -28.56
CA ALA A 10 14.55 -35.63 -28.86
C ALA A 10 14.78 -34.79 -27.60
N CYS A 11 14.17 -35.16 -26.47
CA CYS A 11 14.28 -34.41 -25.21
C CYS A 11 15.59 -34.74 -24.44
N ALA A 12 16.15 -35.94 -24.62
CA ALA A 12 17.35 -36.38 -23.91
C ALA A 12 18.65 -35.72 -24.40
N LEU A 13 18.71 -35.27 -25.66
CA LEU A 13 19.89 -34.60 -26.23
C LEU A 13 19.98 -33.11 -25.85
N VAL A 14 18.86 -32.50 -25.46
CA VAL A 14 18.83 -31.08 -25.04
C VAL A 14 19.26 -30.92 -23.56
N ALA A 15 19.33 -32.01 -22.79
CA ALA A 15 19.73 -31.97 -21.39
C ALA A 15 21.24 -31.79 -21.15
N LEU A 16 22.09 -31.92 -22.18
CA LEU A 16 23.55 -31.72 -22.05
C LEU A 16 24.00 -30.27 -22.30
N LEU A 17 23.06 -29.34 -22.54
CA LEU A 17 23.33 -27.92 -22.76
C LEU A 17 22.54 -27.01 -21.80
N ILE A 18 22.10 -27.54 -20.65
CA ILE A 18 21.57 -26.67 -19.61
C ILE A 18 22.77 -26.22 -18.78
N ASP A 19 23.20 -25.01 -19.11
CA ASP A 19 24.23 -24.20 -18.48
C ASP A 19 24.33 -24.42 -16.96
N ASN A 20 25.57 -24.39 -16.48
CA ASN A 20 25.90 -24.24 -15.07
C ASN A 20 25.48 -22.83 -14.63
N GLY A 21 24.17 -22.62 -14.48
CA GLY A 21 23.63 -21.42 -13.91
C GLY A 21 23.34 -21.65 -12.44
N ASP A 22 24.14 -21.05 -11.57
CA ASP A 22 23.64 -20.50 -10.30
C ASP A 22 22.66 -19.35 -10.63
N GLY A 23 21.57 -19.70 -11.31
CA GLY A 23 20.44 -18.84 -11.58
C GLY A 23 19.64 -18.79 -10.29
N GLN A 24 20.03 -17.89 -9.39
CA GLN A 24 19.15 -17.44 -8.32
C GLN A 24 17.89 -16.86 -8.96
N ASN A 25 16.89 -17.72 -9.15
CA ASN A 25 15.52 -17.34 -9.43
C ASN A 25 15.10 -16.45 -8.25
N THR A 26 15.07 -15.13 -8.44
CA THR A 26 14.77 -14.13 -7.40
C THR A 26 13.29 -14.09 -7.01
N ALA A 27 12.61 -15.22 -7.01
CA ALA A 27 11.55 -15.43 -6.03
C ALA A 27 12.28 -15.62 -4.69
N ALA A 28 12.60 -14.50 -4.04
CA ALA A 28 13.25 -14.47 -2.73
C ALA A 28 12.65 -15.60 -1.90
N ASN A 29 13.52 -16.50 -1.45
CA ASN A 29 13.16 -17.62 -0.59
C ASN A 29 12.45 -17.00 0.64
N PHE A 30 11.11 -16.94 0.59
CA PHE A 30 10.31 -16.25 1.57
C PHE A 30 10.29 -17.14 2.78
N ASP A 31 11.28 -16.97 3.64
CA ASP A 31 11.29 -17.59 4.95
C ASP A 31 10.33 -16.81 5.87
N PRO A 32 9.15 -17.38 6.22
CA PRO A 32 8.17 -16.72 7.08
C PRO A 32 8.71 -16.50 8.50
N ASN A 33 9.70 -17.29 8.94
CA ASN A 33 10.26 -17.22 10.27
C ASN A 33 11.50 -16.32 10.35
N ALA A 34 11.99 -15.83 9.22
CA ALA A 34 13.08 -14.86 9.20
C ALA A 34 12.67 -13.57 9.94
N PRO A 35 13.63 -12.89 10.60
CA PRO A 35 13.40 -11.57 11.16
C PRO A 35 12.81 -10.64 10.11
N CYS A 36 11.83 -9.86 10.51
CA CYS A 36 11.25 -8.87 9.62
C CYS A 36 12.18 -7.66 9.46
N THR A 37 11.96 -6.92 8.38
CA THR A 37 12.74 -5.76 7.98
C THR A 37 11.82 -4.57 7.72
N GLU A 38 12.36 -3.35 7.61
CA GLU A 38 11.54 -2.17 7.27
C GLU A 38 10.77 -2.35 5.95
N ALA A 39 11.30 -3.14 5.01
CA ALA A 39 10.63 -3.45 3.76
C ALA A 39 9.28 -4.17 3.97
N ASP A 40 9.17 -4.98 5.02
CA ASP A 40 7.93 -5.66 5.39
C ASP A 40 6.85 -4.68 5.92
N CYS A 41 7.26 -3.46 6.26
CA CYS A 41 6.42 -2.33 6.67
C CYS A 41 6.45 -1.20 5.61
N ASN A 42 6.60 -1.55 4.32
CA ASN A 42 6.69 -0.62 3.19
C ASN A 42 7.79 0.45 3.31
N ASN A 43 8.84 0.20 4.10
CA ASN A 43 9.88 1.17 4.47
C ASN A 43 9.34 2.43 5.17
N ARG A 44 8.11 2.35 5.69
CA ARG A 44 7.35 3.46 6.27
C ARG A 44 7.21 3.34 7.79
N GLY A 45 7.85 2.34 8.39
CA GLY A 45 7.83 2.12 9.82
C GLY A 45 8.98 1.22 10.29
N ALA A 46 9.17 1.16 11.60
CA ALA A 46 10.05 0.17 12.21
C ALA A 46 9.35 -1.18 12.26
N CYS A 47 10.10 -2.27 12.08
CA CYS A 47 9.57 -3.63 12.12
C CYS A 47 10.05 -4.39 13.36
N LEU A 48 9.15 -5.09 14.02
CA LEU A 48 9.46 -6.06 15.09
C LEU A 48 8.83 -7.42 14.80
N GLY A 49 9.58 -8.49 15.06
CA GLY A 49 9.12 -9.88 14.90
C GLY A 49 9.65 -10.56 13.65
N VAL A 50 8.80 -11.38 13.02
CA VAL A 50 9.15 -12.23 11.87
C VAL A 50 8.29 -11.88 10.65
N ARG A 51 8.75 -12.24 9.44
CA ARG A 51 8.09 -11.88 8.18
C ARG A 51 6.66 -12.42 8.03
N ALA A 52 6.33 -13.55 8.68
CA ALA A 52 4.99 -14.10 8.66
C ALA A 52 3.93 -13.17 9.27
N ASN A 53 4.32 -12.42 10.32
CA ASN A 53 3.43 -11.54 11.06
C ASN A 53 4.22 -10.38 11.68
N PRO A 54 4.69 -9.43 10.85
CA PRO A 54 5.48 -8.31 11.32
C PRO A 54 4.60 -7.34 12.12
N LEU A 55 5.11 -6.88 13.26
CA LEU A 55 4.53 -5.76 13.97
C LEU A 55 5.20 -4.47 13.47
N CYS A 56 4.44 -3.66 12.74
CA CYS A 56 4.93 -2.41 12.18
C CYS A 56 4.57 -1.20 13.05
N PHE A 57 5.57 -0.41 13.42
CA PHE A 57 5.40 0.91 14.04
C PHE A 57 5.52 1.97 12.96
N CYS A 58 4.37 2.38 12.43
CA CYS A 58 4.32 3.33 11.32
C CYS A 58 4.82 4.71 11.73
N ARG A 59 5.71 5.29 10.90
CA ARG A 59 6.07 6.70 10.99
C ARG A 59 4.86 7.52 10.58
N HIS A 60 4.59 8.63 11.25
CA HIS A 60 3.55 9.55 10.79
C HIS A 60 3.89 10.06 9.37
N PRO A 61 2.93 10.14 8.42
CA PRO A 61 1.48 9.97 8.56
C PRO A 61 0.95 8.57 8.20
N TYR A 62 1.80 7.54 8.17
CA TYR A 62 1.41 6.21 7.70
C TYR A 62 0.54 5.43 8.72
N THR A 63 -0.31 4.54 8.20
CA THR A 63 -1.25 3.72 8.98
C THR A 63 -1.49 2.34 8.34
N ASN A 64 -2.35 1.53 8.97
CA ASN A 64 -2.59 0.09 8.72
C ASN A 64 -1.43 -0.84 9.13
N PRO A 65 -1.67 -2.16 9.23
CA PRO A 65 -0.69 -3.12 9.77
C PRO A 65 0.67 -3.14 9.08
N ARG A 66 0.74 -2.74 7.79
CA ARG A 66 1.99 -2.66 7.03
C ARG A 66 2.38 -1.25 6.61
N CYS A 67 1.78 -0.21 7.20
CA CYS A 67 2.06 1.19 6.86
C CYS A 67 1.80 1.52 5.38
N GLU A 68 0.78 0.88 4.80
CA GLU A 68 0.42 1.01 3.38
C GLU A 68 -0.38 2.28 3.08
N ASP A 69 -1.20 2.70 4.03
CA ASP A 69 -2.04 3.89 3.92
C ASP A 69 -1.40 5.10 4.59
N GLU A 70 -1.87 6.28 4.23
CA GLU A 70 -1.53 7.55 4.87
C GLU A 70 -2.79 8.19 5.45
N PHE A 71 -2.72 8.66 6.69
CA PHE A 71 -3.76 9.53 7.24
C PHE A 71 -3.94 10.76 6.38
N CYS A 72 -5.18 11.24 6.33
CA CYS A 72 -5.45 12.50 5.67
C CYS A 72 -5.00 13.70 6.52
N GLU A 73 -4.73 14.83 5.87
CA GLU A 73 -4.12 16.01 6.47
C GLU A 73 -5.01 17.23 6.23
N SER A 74 -5.51 17.85 7.31
CA SER A 74 -6.45 18.98 7.22
C SER A 74 -5.92 20.16 6.40
N THR A 75 -4.62 20.47 6.51
CA THR A 75 -3.97 21.57 5.79
C THR A 75 -3.98 21.37 4.27
N ARG A 76 -3.76 20.13 3.80
CA ARG A 76 -3.65 19.80 2.38
C ARG A 76 -4.97 19.34 1.78
N ASP A 77 -5.68 18.45 2.46
CA ASP A 77 -6.86 17.78 1.90
C ASP A 77 -8.16 18.57 2.13
N CYS A 78 -8.22 19.37 3.21
CA CYS A 78 -9.36 20.22 3.56
C CYS A 78 -9.02 21.72 3.48
N ASN A 79 -8.01 22.10 2.70
CA ASN A 79 -7.53 23.47 2.50
C ASN A 79 -7.19 24.24 3.81
N GLY A 80 -6.93 23.53 4.91
CA GLY A 80 -6.76 24.12 6.24
C GLY A 80 -8.03 24.78 6.80
N ARG A 81 -9.19 24.53 6.19
CA ARG A 81 -10.48 25.16 6.49
C ARG A 81 -11.48 24.17 7.10
N GLY A 82 -11.01 22.99 7.50
CA GLY A 82 -11.82 21.95 8.13
C GLY A 82 -10.97 20.90 8.83
N ILE A 83 -11.65 19.96 9.48
CA ILE A 83 -11.04 18.78 10.09
C ILE A 83 -11.08 17.65 9.08
N CYS A 84 -9.93 17.03 8.83
CA CYS A 84 -9.84 15.85 7.99
C CYS A 84 -10.12 14.56 8.78
N ILE A 85 -10.94 13.69 8.21
CA ILE A 85 -11.30 12.39 8.78
C ILE A 85 -11.00 11.31 7.75
N GLY A 86 -10.26 10.28 8.18
CA GLY A 86 -9.92 9.11 7.38
C GLY A 86 -8.47 9.09 6.88
N ASN A 87 -8.26 8.40 5.76
CA ASN A 87 -6.98 8.27 5.08
C ASN A 87 -7.03 8.95 3.69
N LYS A 88 -5.93 8.94 2.95
CA LYS A 88 -5.85 9.54 1.60
C LYS A 88 -6.84 8.95 0.58
N SER A 89 -7.35 7.74 0.80
CA SER A 89 -8.32 7.07 -0.08
C SER A 89 -9.77 7.42 0.27
N THR A 90 -10.07 7.68 1.54
CA THR A 90 -11.43 7.92 2.05
C THR A 90 -11.55 9.27 2.77
N VAL A 91 -10.91 10.30 2.21
CA VAL A 91 -10.88 11.66 2.80
C VAL A 91 -12.30 12.20 2.95
N THR A 92 -12.66 12.57 4.18
CA THR A 92 -13.88 13.32 4.49
C THR A 92 -13.52 14.58 5.26
N CYS A 93 -13.94 15.74 4.76
CA CYS A 93 -13.69 17.03 5.39
C CYS A 93 -14.92 17.54 6.15
N MET A 94 -14.75 17.80 7.45
CA MET A 94 -15.71 18.58 8.23
C MET A 94 -15.32 20.05 8.19
N CYS A 95 -16.00 20.82 7.33
CA CYS A 95 -15.66 22.23 7.11
C CYS A 95 -16.02 23.12 8.30
N SER A 96 -15.15 24.12 8.53
CA SER A 96 -15.38 25.16 9.53
C SER A 96 -16.54 26.07 9.11
N ALA A 97 -17.05 26.88 10.03
CA ALA A 97 -18.10 27.85 9.73
C ALA A 97 -17.73 28.73 8.54
N ASN A 98 -18.71 29.01 7.67
CA ASN A 98 -18.54 29.74 6.42
C ASN A 98 -17.65 29.05 5.38
N TYR A 99 -17.40 27.74 5.49
CA TYR A 99 -16.79 26.94 4.43
C TYR A 99 -17.64 25.73 4.06
N SER A 100 -17.64 25.36 2.79
CA SER A 100 -18.32 24.18 2.27
C SER A 100 -17.58 23.63 1.05
N GLY A 101 -18.10 22.55 0.46
CA GLY A 101 -17.42 21.81 -0.60
C GLY A 101 -16.73 20.56 -0.06
N LYS A 102 -16.20 19.75 -0.98
CA LYS A 102 -15.60 18.44 -0.63
C LYS A 102 -14.30 18.61 0.16
N SER A 103 -13.57 19.68 -0.11
CA SER A 103 -12.29 20.03 0.49
C SER A 103 -12.35 21.40 1.18
N CYS A 104 -13.54 21.90 1.51
CA CYS A 104 -13.76 23.21 2.15
C CYS A 104 -13.25 24.40 1.32
N GLU A 105 -13.31 24.27 -0.01
CA GLU A 105 -12.84 25.24 -0.99
C GLU A 105 -13.83 26.41 -1.21
N ILE A 106 -15.11 26.23 -0.84
CA ILE A 106 -16.16 27.22 -1.06
C ILE A 106 -16.29 28.09 0.18
N VAL A 107 -16.10 29.41 0.02
CA VAL A 107 -16.36 30.38 1.09
C VAL A 107 -17.85 30.72 1.10
N GLY A 108 -18.54 30.32 2.16
CA GLY A 108 -19.91 30.69 2.46
C GLY A 108 -19.98 32.17 2.82
N ASN A 109 -20.09 33.03 1.81
CA ASN A 109 -20.29 34.46 2.00
C ASN A 109 -21.77 34.74 2.28
N SER A 110 -22.31 34.20 3.38
CA SER A 110 -23.70 34.43 3.78
C SER A 110 -23.85 34.47 5.30
N ALA A 111 -23.62 35.65 5.85
CA ALA A 111 -24.64 36.22 6.72
C ALA A 111 -25.95 36.29 5.90
N GLY A 112 -26.80 35.27 6.02
CA GLY A 112 -27.96 35.13 5.13
C GLY A 112 -28.92 34.04 5.57
N ASN A 113 -29.69 34.37 6.62
CA ASN A 113 -31.02 33.82 6.92
C ASN A 113 -31.12 32.31 7.17
N ALA A 114 -30.99 31.93 8.43
CA ALA A 114 -31.72 30.77 8.95
C ALA A 114 -33.23 31.10 8.97
N THR A 115 -33.91 31.01 7.83
CA THR A 115 -35.37 30.89 7.82
C THR A 115 -35.71 29.53 8.38
N LYS A 116 -35.97 29.52 9.69
CA LYS A 116 -36.70 28.47 10.39
C LYS A 116 -38.08 28.36 9.75
N HIS A 117 -38.37 27.25 9.07
CA HIS A 117 -39.74 26.86 8.71
C HIS A 117 -40.38 26.10 9.87
#